data_AF-T1AZA0-F1
#
_entry.id   AF-T1AZA0-F1
#
_cell.length_a   1.000
_cell.length_b   1.000
_cell.length_c   1.000
_cell.angle_alpha   90.00
_cell.angle_beta   90.00
_cell.angle_gamma   90.00
#
_symmetry.space_group_name_H-M   'P 1'
#
loop_
_entity.id
_entity.type
_entity.pdbx_description
1 polymer ?
#
loop_
_entity_poly.entity_id
_entity_poly.type
_entity_poly.pdbx_seq_one_letter_code
_entity_poly.pdbx_strand_id
1 'polypeptide(L)'
;MLGFLLELTTADGQAAAELDVAPVLLTALGNSRYARPLPLDARRLGQGGLSLPQQRLAASLLGLPQVARKGRSYARLAGALGDALLIEMLDSAPCLFGGVAGLHMQRGAGKSLRWHWQIEADGRQRLLPALRPGQRLLRIGALWVLDAEHANLCPLEGEADAAVLLDAPPLPPESSAALAALLPGTRWAGQIPAPQQFAAVARAELSPRPVLTLHALTRHARLAAGAPPPAYARLSFEYGGERLPGRGGEGLVRRVREGKLVEIARKRADELAAMERLEAAGLTPAVDTEGLPWDLADTLPEDAWMFPGAGHTGALEVNTPARWLALRARLEAEGMQFDYAPSFPFEVLDGAPQWYGVATPSADQRQFALEVGLELDGRRINLLPAVAQALAERQISLSPAAHEPEDAVWYAPLDARRRIPVRLSALRALLAPLAEYLDRPRPQLLLPRVQAGRLAELRSALPAERPLEAPAELADFTQRLLRTAAAASDAPPSTLRAELRPYQREGLRWLNALAEAGLGGVLADDMGLGKTVQLLAHLLTLKAQGKLPAPALLVVPTSLIPNLGTGKRALRPGSAPAHPARRAAQRTL
;
A
#
# COMPACT_ATOMS: atom_id res chain seq x y z
N MET A 1 52.38 -11.46 -11.37
CA MET A 1 52.06 -12.35 -12.51
C MET A 1 51.06 -11.68 -13.43
N LEU A 2 50.96 -12.11 -14.70
CA LEU A 2 49.90 -11.65 -15.60
C LEU A 2 48.55 -12.20 -15.14
N GLY A 3 47.50 -11.41 -15.32
CA GLY A 3 46.11 -11.84 -15.21
C GLY A 3 45.20 -10.97 -16.07
N PHE A 4 43.93 -11.34 -16.16
CA PHE A 4 42.97 -10.68 -17.02
C PHE A 4 41.69 -10.37 -16.25
N LEU A 5 41.17 -9.15 -16.39
CA LEU A 5 39.84 -8.79 -15.90
C LEU A 5 38.86 -8.92 -17.05
N LEU A 6 37.78 -9.67 -16.83
CA LEU A 6 36.72 -9.93 -17.79
C LEU A 6 35.49 -9.06 -17.45
N GLU A 7 34.94 -8.38 -18.46
CA GLU A 7 33.67 -7.66 -18.36
C GLU A 7 32.77 -8.00 -19.54
N LEU A 8 31.47 -8.15 -19.26
CA LEU A 8 30.47 -8.35 -20.31
C LEU A 8 29.86 -7.01 -20.71
N THR A 9 29.70 -6.79 -22.00
CA THR A 9 28.90 -5.71 -22.55
C THR A 9 27.76 -6.28 -23.37
N THR A 10 26.53 -5.85 -23.10
CA THR A 10 25.36 -6.26 -23.88
C THR A 10 24.79 -5.02 -24.55
N ALA A 11 24.64 -5.04 -25.88
CA ALA A 11 23.89 -4.01 -26.58
C ALA A 11 22.39 -4.29 -26.44
N ASP A 12 21.57 -3.23 -26.39
CA ASP A 12 20.12 -3.36 -26.26
C ASP A 12 19.56 -4.24 -27.39
N GLY A 13 18.83 -5.29 -27.01
CA GLY A 13 18.16 -6.20 -27.94
C GLY A 13 19.00 -7.36 -28.48
N GLN A 14 20.28 -7.51 -28.11
CA GLN A 14 21.09 -8.66 -28.51
C GLN A 14 20.92 -9.87 -27.57
N ALA A 15 20.82 -11.08 -28.17
CA ALA A 15 20.67 -12.34 -27.43
C ALA A 15 21.98 -12.87 -26.81
N ALA A 16 23.14 -12.36 -27.24
CA ALA A 16 24.45 -12.71 -26.73
C ALA A 16 25.22 -11.46 -26.31
N ALA A 17 25.99 -11.55 -25.24
CA ALA A 17 26.88 -10.48 -24.79
C ALA A 17 28.24 -10.54 -25.51
N GLU A 18 28.91 -9.41 -25.57
CA GLU A 18 30.29 -9.30 -26.01
C GLU A 18 31.23 -9.38 -24.78
N LEU A 19 32.48 -9.82 -25.00
CA LEU A 19 33.48 -9.96 -23.96
C LEU A 19 34.61 -8.94 -24.13
N ASP A 20 34.73 -8.06 -23.14
CA ASP A 20 35.80 -7.08 -23.03
C ASP A 20 36.81 -7.54 -21.96
N VAL A 21 38.11 -7.40 -22.25
CA VAL A 21 39.19 -7.94 -21.42
C VAL A 21 40.26 -6.89 -21.17
N ALA A 22 40.66 -6.70 -19.91
CA ALA A 22 41.77 -5.83 -19.54
C ALA A 22 42.95 -6.65 -18.96
N PRO A 23 44.18 -6.52 -19.51
CA PRO A 23 45.35 -7.15 -18.93
C PRO A 23 45.80 -6.40 -17.67
N VAL A 24 46.15 -7.16 -16.63
CA VAL A 24 46.58 -6.62 -15.33
C VAL A 24 47.76 -7.39 -14.76
N LEU A 25 48.54 -6.73 -13.91
CA LEU A 25 49.51 -7.38 -13.05
C LEU A 25 48.85 -7.70 -11.70
N LEU A 26 48.87 -8.99 -11.36
CA LEU A 26 48.34 -9.53 -10.10
C LEU A 26 49.49 -9.85 -9.14
N THR A 27 49.28 -9.52 -7.87
CA THR A 27 50.13 -9.92 -6.74
C THR A 27 49.35 -10.87 -5.86
N ALA A 28 49.84 -12.10 -5.68
CA ALA A 28 49.18 -13.10 -4.85
C ALA A 28 49.38 -12.78 -3.36
N LEU A 29 48.31 -12.87 -2.56
CA LEU A 29 48.31 -12.64 -1.11
C LEU A 29 48.18 -13.94 -0.29
N GLY A 30 48.04 -15.11 -0.95
CA GLY A 30 47.75 -16.41 -0.33
C GLY A 30 46.28 -16.84 -0.47
N ASN A 31 45.97 -18.13 -0.31
CA ASN A 31 44.61 -18.72 -0.38
C ASN A 31 43.80 -18.29 -1.62
N SER A 32 44.43 -18.27 -2.80
CA SER A 32 43.82 -17.85 -4.07
C SER A 32 43.29 -16.40 -4.08
N ARG A 33 43.76 -15.53 -3.19
CA ARG A 33 43.41 -14.10 -3.18
C ARG A 33 44.49 -13.25 -3.83
N TYR A 34 44.07 -12.19 -4.52
CA TYR A 34 44.94 -11.22 -5.16
C TYR A 34 44.81 -9.84 -4.51
N ALA A 35 45.93 -9.11 -4.46
CA ALA A 35 45.94 -7.69 -4.13
C ALA A 35 45.27 -6.86 -5.24
N ARG A 36 45.18 -5.55 -5.04
CA ARG A 36 44.62 -4.63 -6.03
C ARG A 36 45.33 -4.82 -7.39
N PRO A 37 44.58 -5.10 -8.47
CA PRO A 37 45.16 -5.36 -9.78
C PRO A 37 45.72 -4.06 -10.36
N LEU A 38 46.97 -4.10 -10.81
CA LEU A 38 47.62 -2.96 -11.46
C LEU A 38 47.39 -3.04 -12.98
N PRO A 39 46.86 -1.99 -13.63
CA PRO A 39 46.67 -2.00 -15.08
C PRO A 39 47.99 -2.21 -15.82
N LEU A 40 47.99 -3.12 -16.78
CA LEU A 40 49.12 -3.35 -17.68
C LEU A 40 48.93 -2.50 -18.94
N ASP A 41 49.98 -1.76 -19.32
CA ASP A 41 50.03 -0.95 -20.53
C ASP A 41 51.30 -1.27 -21.33
N ALA A 42 51.40 -0.73 -22.56
CA ALA A 42 52.53 -0.98 -23.44
C ALA A 42 53.88 -0.54 -22.85
N ARG A 43 53.89 0.47 -21.96
CA ARG A 43 55.11 0.98 -21.32
C ARG A 43 55.62 0.04 -20.22
N ARG A 44 54.70 -0.65 -19.55
CA ARG A 44 54.98 -1.59 -18.44
C ARG A 44 55.25 -3.01 -18.91
N LEU A 45 54.98 -3.34 -20.17
CA LEU A 45 55.12 -4.69 -20.72
C LEU A 45 56.57 -5.22 -20.66
N GLY A 46 57.56 -4.33 -20.81
CA GLY A 46 58.99 -4.66 -20.71
C GLY A 46 59.60 -4.53 -19.31
N GLN A 47 58.83 -4.05 -18.32
CA GLN A 47 59.33 -3.84 -16.96
C GLN A 47 59.11 -5.10 -16.10
N GLY A 48 60.04 -6.04 -16.23
CA GLY A 48 60.47 -7.01 -15.20
C GLY A 48 59.42 -7.87 -14.51
N GLY A 49 59.20 -9.10 -15.01
CA GLY A 49 58.58 -10.20 -14.25
C GLY A 49 57.68 -11.15 -15.06
N LEU A 50 57.35 -10.82 -16.31
CA LEU A 50 56.55 -11.67 -17.19
C LEU A 50 57.44 -12.53 -18.09
N SER A 51 57.07 -13.80 -18.26
CA SER A 51 57.72 -14.69 -19.23
C SER A 51 57.47 -14.25 -20.67
N LEU A 52 58.31 -14.67 -21.62
CA LEU A 52 58.16 -14.30 -23.04
C LEU A 52 56.77 -14.66 -23.62
N PRO A 53 56.16 -15.84 -23.31
CA PRO A 53 54.78 -16.13 -23.73
C PRO A 53 53.75 -15.14 -23.15
N GLN A 54 53.87 -14.80 -21.86
CA GLN A 54 52.96 -13.84 -21.21
C GLN A 54 53.11 -12.42 -21.79
N GLN A 55 54.32 -12.01 -22.15
CA GLN A 55 54.56 -10.73 -22.83
C GLN A 55 53.90 -10.72 -24.21
N ARG A 56 54.03 -11.81 -24.99
CA ARG A 56 53.38 -11.93 -26.31
C ARG A 56 51.86 -11.86 -26.19
N LEU A 57 51.27 -12.63 -25.29
CA LEU A 57 49.82 -12.64 -25.07
C LEU A 57 49.30 -11.25 -24.64
N ALA A 58 49.95 -10.61 -23.68
CA ALA A 58 49.60 -9.25 -23.26
C ALA A 58 49.76 -8.22 -24.39
N ALA A 59 50.81 -8.35 -25.21
CA ALA A 59 51.06 -7.45 -26.34
C ALA A 59 49.99 -7.63 -27.43
N SER A 60 49.60 -8.86 -27.74
CA SER A 60 48.51 -9.17 -28.68
C SER A 60 47.20 -8.53 -28.24
N LEU A 61 46.86 -8.62 -26.94
CA LEU A 61 45.64 -8.03 -26.40
C LEU A 61 45.69 -6.49 -26.43
N LEU A 62 46.82 -5.88 -26.07
CA LEU A 62 47.01 -4.42 -26.10
C LEU A 62 47.05 -3.85 -27.53
N GLY A 63 47.35 -4.68 -28.53
CA GLY A 63 47.30 -4.32 -29.95
C GLY A 63 45.88 -4.26 -30.54
N LEU A 64 44.88 -4.81 -29.85
CA LEU A 64 43.47 -4.70 -30.26
C LEU A 64 42.89 -3.30 -29.96
N PRO A 65 41.79 -2.88 -30.63
CA PRO A 65 41.09 -1.65 -30.28
C PRO A 65 40.69 -1.61 -28.80
N GLN A 66 41.05 -0.52 -28.11
CA GLN A 66 40.86 -0.36 -26.67
C GLN A 66 39.77 0.66 -26.33
N VAL A 67 38.99 0.37 -25.29
CA VAL A 67 38.05 1.31 -24.67
C VAL A 67 38.48 1.56 -23.22
N ALA A 68 38.69 2.83 -22.86
CA ALA A 68 39.05 3.20 -21.50
C ALA A 68 37.82 3.21 -20.59
N ARG A 69 37.82 2.39 -19.53
CA ARG A 69 36.77 2.36 -18.50
C ARG A 69 37.37 2.24 -17.12
N LYS A 70 36.89 3.06 -16.16
CA LYS A 70 37.32 3.03 -14.75
C LYS A 70 38.85 3.06 -14.56
N GLY A 71 39.56 3.82 -15.41
CA GLY A 71 41.03 3.93 -15.36
C GLY A 71 41.79 2.72 -15.88
N ARG A 72 41.16 1.86 -16.70
CA ARG A 72 41.77 0.70 -17.37
C ARG A 72 41.42 0.69 -18.85
N SER A 73 42.28 0.07 -19.67
CA SER A 73 42.01 -0.17 -21.08
C SER A 73 41.47 -1.58 -21.25
N TYR A 74 40.29 -1.70 -21.83
CA TYR A 74 39.68 -2.97 -22.18
C TYR A 74 39.74 -3.19 -23.68
N ALA A 75 40.21 -4.37 -24.09
CA ALA A 75 40.19 -4.86 -25.45
C ALA A 75 38.91 -5.66 -25.68
N ARG A 76 38.20 -5.39 -26.76
CA ARG A 76 37.09 -6.24 -27.17
C ARG A 76 37.61 -7.49 -27.87
N LEU A 77 37.24 -8.68 -27.37
CA LEU A 77 37.49 -9.91 -28.09
C LEU A 77 36.41 -10.10 -29.16
N ALA A 78 36.84 -10.22 -30.41
CA ALA A 78 35.97 -10.46 -31.55
C ALA A 78 36.66 -11.31 -32.62
N GLY A 79 35.86 -12.07 -33.36
CA GLY A 79 36.33 -12.96 -34.43
C GLY A 79 37.21 -14.12 -33.94
N ALA A 80 37.74 -14.89 -34.89
CA ALA A 80 38.55 -16.07 -34.61
C ALA A 80 39.82 -15.78 -33.80
N LEU A 81 40.42 -14.58 -33.99
CA LEU A 81 41.55 -14.14 -33.18
C LEU A 81 41.13 -13.96 -31.70
N GLY A 82 39.96 -13.36 -31.45
CA GLY A 82 39.42 -13.22 -30.11
C GLY A 82 39.17 -14.57 -29.43
N ASP A 83 38.66 -15.57 -30.16
CA ASP A 83 38.45 -16.92 -29.63
C ASP A 83 39.77 -17.59 -29.24
N ALA A 84 40.78 -17.48 -30.10
CA ALA A 84 42.12 -18.04 -29.85
C ALA A 84 42.79 -17.36 -28.64
N LEU A 85 42.68 -16.04 -28.53
CA LEU A 85 43.20 -15.28 -27.39
C LEU A 85 42.49 -15.66 -26.09
N LEU A 86 41.17 -15.81 -26.10
CA LEU A 86 40.42 -16.23 -24.91
C LEU A 86 40.88 -17.61 -24.42
N ILE A 87 41.06 -18.56 -25.33
CA ILE A 87 41.59 -19.89 -25.02
C ILE A 87 42.96 -19.78 -24.36
N GLU A 88 43.90 -19.07 -25.00
CA GLU A 88 45.26 -18.92 -24.49
C GLU A 88 45.27 -18.23 -23.13
N MET A 89 44.42 -17.22 -22.91
CA MET A 89 44.27 -16.54 -21.63
C MET A 89 43.78 -17.47 -20.53
N LEU A 90 42.70 -18.21 -20.76
CA LEU A 90 42.13 -19.12 -19.77
C LEU A 90 43.08 -20.26 -19.40
N ASP A 91 43.90 -20.70 -20.34
CA ASP A 91 44.86 -21.80 -20.15
C ASP A 91 46.19 -21.33 -19.52
N SER A 92 46.55 -20.03 -19.62
CA SER A 92 47.87 -19.53 -19.22
C SER A 92 47.90 -18.55 -18.05
N ALA A 93 46.78 -17.91 -17.68
CA ALA A 93 46.75 -16.91 -16.61
C ALA A 93 45.38 -16.81 -15.90
N PRO A 94 45.34 -16.29 -14.66
CA PRO A 94 44.08 -16.05 -13.95
C PRO A 94 43.19 -15.05 -14.69
N CYS A 95 41.98 -15.50 -15.04
CA CYS A 95 40.93 -14.68 -15.63
C CYS A 95 39.85 -14.39 -14.58
N LEU A 96 39.59 -13.12 -14.29
CA LEU A 96 38.77 -12.69 -13.15
C LEU A 96 37.52 -11.97 -13.64
N PHE A 97 36.34 -12.50 -13.33
CA PHE A 97 35.05 -11.89 -13.65
C PHE A 97 34.44 -11.23 -12.42
N GLY A 98 34.11 -9.93 -12.51
CA GLY A 98 33.64 -9.16 -11.35
C GLY A 98 34.75 -8.63 -10.43
N GLY A 99 36.01 -8.65 -10.88
CA GLY A 99 37.17 -8.14 -10.14
C GLY A 99 37.90 -9.20 -9.30
N VAL A 100 38.85 -8.78 -8.46
CA VAL A 100 39.74 -9.69 -7.69
C VAL A 100 39.05 -10.48 -6.58
N ALA A 101 37.85 -10.06 -6.16
CA ALA A 101 37.00 -10.81 -5.23
C ALA A 101 35.89 -11.59 -5.96
N GLY A 102 35.89 -11.54 -7.30
CA GLY A 102 34.89 -12.17 -8.15
C GLY A 102 35.24 -13.61 -8.51
N LEU A 103 34.65 -14.09 -9.61
CA LEU A 103 34.83 -15.46 -10.08
C LEU A 103 36.15 -15.61 -10.82
N HIS A 104 36.86 -16.71 -10.53
CA HIS A 104 38.07 -17.10 -11.23
C HIS A 104 37.67 -18.02 -12.38
N MET A 105 37.58 -17.44 -13.57
CA MET A 105 37.09 -18.14 -14.74
C MET A 105 38.12 -19.12 -15.28
N GLN A 106 37.69 -20.36 -15.52
CA GLN A 106 38.47 -21.41 -16.14
C GLN A 106 37.84 -21.84 -17.46
N ARG A 107 38.62 -22.52 -18.31
CA ARG A 107 38.09 -23.12 -19.52
C ARG A 107 37.30 -24.38 -19.17
N GLY A 108 36.02 -24.36 -19.51
CA GLY A 108 35.17 -25.54 -19.40
C GLY A 108 35.24 -26.44 -20.63
N ALA A 109 34.75 -27.67 -20.49
CA ALA A 109 34.54 -28.56 -21.64
C ALA A 109 33.52 -27.98 -22.63
N GLY A 110 33.61 -28.40 -23.88
CA GLY A 110 32.65 -28.03 -24.90
C GLY A 110 31.22 -28.39 -24.50
N LYS A 111 30.27 -27.51 -24.82
CA LYS A 111 28.84 -27.71 -24.52
C LYS A 111 28.03 -27.68 -25.80
N SER A 112 27.01 -28.54 -25.91
CA SER A 112 26.01 -28.44 -26.97
C SER A 112 24.93 -27.42 -26.60
N LEU A 113 24.57 -26.53 -27.52
CA LEU A 113 23.48 -25.59 -27.32
C LEU A 113 22.14 -26.24 -27.69
N ARG A 114 21.14 -26.10 -26.83
CA ARG A 114 19.74 -26.41 -27.18
C ARG A 114 19.03 -25.13 -27.55
N TRP A 115 18.06 -25.22 -28.46
CA TRP A 115 17.26 -24.09 -28.90
C TRP A 115 15.82 -24.24 -28.45
N HIS A 116 15.14 -23.11 -28.25
CA HIS A 116 13.69 -23.08 -28.08
C HIS A 116 13.09 -21.88 -28.82
N TRP A 117 11.83 -21.99 -29.20
CA TRP A 117 11.07 -20.86 -29.71
C TRP A 117 10.47 -20.09 -28.54
N GLN A 118 10.71 -18.79 -28.49
CA GLN A 118 9.98 -17.86 -27.64
C GLN A 118 8.88 -17.22 -28.47
N ILE A 119 7.64 -17.36 -28.02
CA ILE A 119 6.47 -16.79 -28.68
C ILE A 119 6.28 -15.36 -28.15
N GLU A 120 6.31 -14.40 -29.06
CA GLU A 120 6.00 -13.00 -28.82
C GLU A 120 4.47 -12.81 -28.73
N ALA A 121 4.02 -11.69 -28.15
CA ALA A 121 2.61 -11.46 -27.89
C ALA A 121 1.73 -11.52 -29.16
N ASP A 122 2.28 -11.15 -30.31
CA ASP A 122 1.61 -11.15 -31.62
C ASP A 122 1.68 -12.50 -32.36
N GLY A 123 2.29 -13.52 -31.73
CA GLY A 123 2.47 -14.85 -32.28
C GLY A 123 3.75 -15.05 -33.08
N ARG A 124 4.56 -14.01 -33.30
CA ARG A 124 5.91 -14.19 -33.86
C ARG A 124 6.75 -15.07 -32.95
N GLN A 125 7.65 -15.84 -33.54
CA GLN A 125 8.48 -16.78 -32.80
C GLN A 125 9.94 -16.44 -32.99
N ARG A 126 10.63 -16.11 -31.90
CA ARG A 126 12.08 -15.89 -31.91
C ARG A 126 12.81 -17.15 -31.46
N LEU A 127 13.79 -17.59 -32.25
CA LEU A 127 14.60 -18.72 -31.87
C LEU A 127 15.68 -18.26 -30.89
N LEU A 128 15.71 -18.85 -29.69
CA LEU A 128 16.64 -18.46 -28.64
C LEU A 128 17.39 -19.67 -28.05
N PRO A 129 18.61 -19.45 -27.54
CA PRO A 129 19.37 -20.46 -26.82
C PRO A 129 18.69 -20.81 -25.48
N ALA A 130 18.51 -22.10 -25.22
CA ALA A 130 18.04 -22.62 -23.93
C ALA A 130 19.18 -22.62 -22.90
N LEU A 131 19.32 -21.51 -22.17
CA LEU A 131 20.31 -21.35 -21.11
C LEU A 131 19.71 -21.66 -19.73
N ARG A 132 20.50 -22.25 -18.82
CA ARG A 132 20.10 -22.42 -17.42
C ARG A 132 20.19 -21.08 -16.66
N PRO A 133 19.46 -20.90 -15.55
CA PRO A 133 19.68 -19.75 -14.67
C PRO A 133 21.17 -19.63 -14.30
N GLY A 134 21.71 -18.41 -14.34
CA GLY A 134 23.14 -18.16 -14.08
C GLY A 134 24.08 -18.38 -15.27
N GLN A 135 23.58 -18.89 -16.40
CA GLN A 135 24.34 -18.94 -17.66
C GLN A 135 24.13 -17.69 -18.50
N ARG A 136 25.18 -17.33 -19.25
CA ARG A 136 25.15 -16.23 -20.24
C ARG A 136 25.80 -16.69 -21.53
N LEU A 137 25.17 -16.36 -22.66
CA LEU A 137 25.74 -16.60 -23.98
C LEU A 137 26.63 -15.41 -24.36
N LEU A 138 27.81 -15.70 -24.87
CA LEU A 138 28.77 -14.73 -25.37
C LEU A 138 29.03 -14.96 -26.85
N ARG A 139 29.23 -13.88 -27.60
CA ARG A 139 29.65 -13.92 -29.00
C ARG A 139 30.98 -13.21 -29.14
N ILE A 140 32.00 -13.94 -29.58
CA ILE A 140 33.35 -13.42 -29.84
C ILE A 140 33.61 -13.57 -31.34
N GLY A 141 34.03 -14.74 -31.80
CA GLY A 141 33.85 -15.21 -33.17
C GLY A 141 32.89 -16.39 -33.17
N ALA A 142 33.22 -17.40 -32.36
CA ALA A 142 32.33 -18.46 -31.96
C ALA A 142 31.42 -18.03 -30.80
N LEU A 143 30.45 -18.89 -30.48
CA LEU A 143 29.61 -18.73 -29.31
C LEU A 143 30.23 -19.45 -28.10
N TRP A 144 30.16 -18.78 -26.95
CA TRP A 144 30.64 -19.30 -25.67
C TRP A 144 29.55 -19.20 -24.62
N VAL A 145 29.55 -20.12 -23.66
CA VAL A 145 28.68 -20.05 -22.49
C VAL A 145 29.53 -19.74 -21.26
N LEU A 146 29.22 -18.60 -20.63
CA LEU A 146 29.67 -18.31 -19.28
C LEU A 146 28.74 -19.03 -18.30
N ASP A 147 29.33 -19.91 -17.50
CA ASP A 147 28.70 -20.65 -16.42
C ASP A 147 29.21 -20.08 -15.10
N ALA A 148 28.43 -19.17 -14.50
CA ALA A 148 28.84 -18.48 -13.28
C ALA A 148 28.86 -19.41 -12.06
N GLU A 149 28.04 -20.47 -12.06
CA GLU A 149 27.95 -21.44 -10.97
C GLU A 149 29.24 -22.24 -10.82
N HIS A 150 29.84 -22.65 -11.95
CA HIS A 150 31.08 -23.43 -11.98
C HIS A 150 32.32 -22.58 -12.31
N ALA A 151 32.16 -21.26 -12.43
CA ALA A 151 33.19 -20.32 -12.87
C ALA A 151 33.89 -20.75 -14.17
N ASN A 152 33.12 -21.17 -15.17
CA ASN A 152 33.66 -21.70 -16.43
C ASN A 152 33.23 -20.87 -17.64
N LEU A 153 34.14 -20.69 -18.58
CA LEU A 153 33.85 -20.29 -19.95
C LEU A 153 33.97 -21.52 -20.86
N CYS A 154 32.84 -21.95 -21.39
CA CYS A 154 32.74 -23.16 -22.20
C CYS A 154 32.53 -22.76 -23.66
N PRO A 155 33.38 -23.20 -24.61
CA PRO A 155 33.06 -23.02 -26.03
C PRO A 155 31.84 -23.87 -26.37
N LEU A 156 30.98 -23.37 -27.26
CA LEU A 156 29.88 -24.20 -27.77
C LEU A 156 30.39 -25.09 -28.91
N GLU A 157 30.05 -26.37 -28.83
CA GLU A 157 30.35 -27.37 -29.86
C GLU A 157 29.32 -27.25 -30.99
N GLY A 158 29.79 -27.06 -32.22
CA GLY A 158 28.97 -26.88 -33.42
C GLY A 158 29.61 -25.93 -34.43
N GLU A 159 29.18 -26.01 -35.69
CA GLU A 159 29.68 -25.16 -36.77
C GLU A 159 29.43 -23.66 -36.49
N ALA A 160 30.38 -22.80 -36.89
CA ALA A 160 30.37 -21.34 -36.67
C ALA A 160 29.05 -20.64 -37.08
N ASP A 161 28.25 -21.29 -37.92
CA ASP A 161 26.97 -20.81 -38.44
C ASP A 161 25.85 -20.79 -37.40
N ALA A 162 25.99 -21.47 -36.25
CA ALA A 162 25.01 -21.39 -35.17
C ALA A 162 24.85 -19.96 -34.61
N ALA A 163 25.89 -19.13 -34.74
CA ALA A 163 25.83 -17.71 -34.42
C ALA A 163 24.86 -16.94 -35.32
N VAL A 164 24.69 -17.35 -36.59
CA VAL A 164 23.78 -16.70 -37.55
C VAL A 164 22.31 -16.88 -37.13
N LEU A 165 21.98 -17.98 -36.44
CA LEU A 165 20.63 -18.22 -35.94
C LEU A 165 20.19 -17.21 -34.88
N LEU A 166 21.14 -16.59 -34.15
CA LEU A 166 20.82 -15.53 -33.19
C LEU A 166 20.42 -14.22 -33.88
N ASP A 167 20.88 -14.02 -35.12
CA ASP A 167 20.58 -12.84 -35.93
C ASP A 167 19.32 -13.05 -36.80
N ALA A 168 18.71 -14.23 -36.75
CA ALA A 168 17.52 -14.54 -37.53
C ALA A 168 16.33 -13.66 -37.08
N PRO A 169 15.57 -13.06 -38.03
CA PRO A 169 14.38 -12.29 -37.68
C PRO A 169 13.32 -13.21 -37.03
N PRO A 170 12.43 -12.67 -36.18
CA PRO A 170 11.32 -13.43 -35.64
C PRO A 170 10.48 -14.08 -36.76
N LEU A 171 10.20 -15.36 -36.61
CA LEU A 171 9.40 -16.14 -37.55
C LEU A 171 7.93 -15.71 -37.43
N PRO A 172 7.30 -15.22 -38.51
CA PRO A 172 5.88 -14.89 -38.48
C PRO A 172 5.01 -16.16 -38.41
N PRO A 173 3.82 -16.10 -37.76
CA PRO A 173 2.92 -17.25 -37.61
C PRO A 173 2.60 -17.98 -38.91
N GLU A 174 2.41 -17.24 -40.01
CA GLU A 174 2.04 -17.74 -41.33
C GLU A 174 3.13 -18.62 -41.95
N SER A 175 4.39 -18.30 -41.65
CA SER A 175 5.55 -19.06 -42.12
C SER A 175 5.90 -20.24 -41.21
N SER A 176 5.21 -20.39 -40.07
CA SER A 176 5.52 -21.43 -39.08
C SER A 176 5.32 -22.84 -39.62
N ALA A 177 4.22 -23.07 -40.36
CA ALA A 177 3.95 -24.36 -40.99
C ALA A 177 4.96 -24.68 -42.10
N ALA A 178 5.32 -23.69 -42.93
CA ALA A 178 6.29 -23.85 -44.01
C ALA A 178 7.69 -24.17 -43.46
N LEU A 179 8.15 -23.44 -42.43
CA LEU A 179 9.44 -23.72 -41.80
C LEU A 179 9.43 -25.10 -41.11
N ALA A 180 8.36 -25.45 -40.40
CA ALA A 180 8.24 -26.76 -39.76
C ALA A 180 8.34 -27.93 -40.76
N ALA A 181 7.79 -27.76 -41.97
CA ALA A 181 7.88 -28.74 -43.04
C ALA A 181 9.28 -28.84 -43.67
N LEU A 182 10.00 -27.71 -43.79
CA LEU A 182 11.34 -27.66 -44.37
C LEU A 182 12.43 -28.12 -43.39
N LEU A 183 12.27 -27.86 -42.09
CA LEU A 183 13.29 -28.07 -41.06
C LEU A 183 13.90 -29.49 -41.05
N PRO A 184 13.13 -30.60 -41.18
CA PRO A 184 13.70 -31.95 -41.20
C PRO A 184 14.64 -32.23 -42.38
N GLY A 185 14.49 -31.50 -43.49
CA GLY A 185 15.35 -31.62 -44.67
C GLY A 185 16.59 -30.73 -44.63
N THR A 186 16.78 -29.95 -43.55
CA THR A 186 17.94 -29.06 -43.40
C THR A 186 19.01 -29.65 -42.49
N ARG A 187 20.22 -29.09 -42.53
CA ARG A 187 21.29 -29.44 -41.57
C ARG A 187 20.95 -29.17 -40.10
N TRP A 188 19.92 -28.37 -39.83
CA TRP A 188 19.45 -28.05 -38.48
C TRP A 188 18.45 -29.07 -37.94
N ALA A 189 18.14 -30.12 -38.71
CA ALA A 189 17.28 -31.22 -38.29
C ALA A 189 17.76 -31.82 -36.97
N GLY A 190 16.84 -31.94 -35.99
CA GLY A 190 17.13 -32.46 -34.65
C GLY A 190 17.88 -31.50 -33.71
N GLN A 191 18.41 -30.37 -34.20
CA GLN A 191 19.06 -29.35 -33.36
C GLN A 191 18.10 -28.24 -32.94
N ILE A 192 17.21 -27.83 -33.85
CA ILE A 192 16.18 -26.80 -33.63
C ILE A 192 14.82 -27.50 -33.48
N PRO A 193 14.02 -27.20 -32.45
CA PRO A 193 12.66 -27.73 -32.35
C PRO A 193 11.76 -27.15 -33.45
N ALA A 194 10.70 -27.88 -33.83
CA ALA A 194 9.72 -27.33 -34.77
C ALA A 194 9.02 -26.10 -34.15
N PRO A 195 8.80 -25.00 -34.92
CA PRO A 195 8.04 -23.86 -34.43
C PRO A 195 6.58 -24.24 -34.15
N GLN A 196 5.95 -23.54 -33.22
CA GLN A 196 4.53 -23.74 -32.94
C GLN A 196 3.70 -23.35 -34.16
N GLN A 197 2.80 -24.22 -34.58
CA GLN A 197 1.88 -23.94 -35.67
C GLN A 197 0.58 -23.38 -35.09
N PHE A 198 0.15 -22.24 -35.60
CA PHE A 198 -1.12 -21.64 -35.21
C PHE A 198 -2.20 -22.04 -36.21
N ALA A 199 -3.41 -22.32 -35.71
CA ALA A 199 -4.59 -22.46 -36.56
C ALA A 199 -4.95 -21.12 -37.21
N ALA A 200 -5.90 -21.15 -38.16
CA ALA A 200 -6.40 -19.94 -38.82
C ALA A 200 -6.80 -18.86 -37.80
N VAL A 201 -6.44 -17.61 -38.12
CA VAL A 201 -6.67 -16.44 -37.26
C VAL A 201 -8.17 -16.28 -36.99
N ALA A 202 -8.57 -16.43 -35.72
CA ALA A 202 -9.93 -16.15 -35.31
C ALA A 202 -10.09 -14.64 -35.09
N ARG A 203 -11.06 -14.01 -35.74
CA ARG A 203 -11.40 -12.61 -35.49
C ARG A 203 -12.34 -12.52 -34.30
N ALA A 204 -12.01 -11.65 -33.34
CA ALA A 204 -12.84 -11.38 -32.18
C ALA A 204 -13.38 -9.96 -32.26
N GLU A 205 -14.71 -9.83 -32.35
CA GLU A 205 -15.41 -8.54 -32.27
C GLU A 205 -15.73 -8.22 -30.81
N LEU A 206 -14.73 -7.70 -30.11
CA LEU A 206 -14.85 -7.33 -28.70
C LEU A 206 -15.18 -5.83 -28.59
N SER A 207 -16.06 -5.48 -27.66
CA SER A 207 -16.30 -4.07 -27.34
C SER A 207 -15.24 -3.57 -26.36
N PRO A 208 -14.66 -2.38 -26.58
CA PRO A 208 -13.64 -1.82 -25.69
C PRO A 208 -14.24 -1.45 -24.33
N ARG A 209 -13.49 -1.76 -23.26
CA ARG A 209 -13.72 -1.17 -21.94
C ARG A 209 -12.68 -0.08 -21.69
N PRO A 210 -13.06 1.19 -21.55
CA PRO A 210 -12.09 2.25 -21.31
C PRO A 210 -11.57 2.17 -19.88
N VAL A 211 -10.25 2.21 -19.72
CA VAL A 211 -9.54 2.15 -18.45
C VAL A 211 -8.64 3.37 -18.32
N LEU A 212 -8.89 4.18 -17.30
CA LEU A 212 -8.06 5.30 -16.89
C LEU A 212 -7.07 4.84 -15.82
N THR A 213 -5.79 4.79 -16.18
CA THR A 213 -4.74 4.57 -15.17
C THR A 213 -4.30 5.93 -14.63
N LEU A 214 -4.46 6.17 -13.33
CA LEU A 214 -4.01 7.40 -12.68
C LEU A 214 -2.52 7.32 -12.33
N HIS A 215 -1.79 8.38 -12.67
CA HIS A 215 -0.36 8.55 -12.44
C HIS A 215 -0.10 9.87 -11.72
N ALA A 216 0.99 9.95 -10.97
CA ALA A 216 1.52 11.23 -10.51
C ALA A 216 2.90 11.48 -11.10
N LEU A 217 3.14 12.73 -11.51
CA LEU A 217 4.44 13.18 -12.00
C LEU A 217 5.32 13.50 -10.80
N THR A 218 6.22 12.58 -10.46
CA THR A 218 7.06 12.67 -9.25
C THR A 218 8.47 13.19 -9.51
N ARG A 219 8.88 13.30 -10.77
CA ARG A 219 10.23 13.70 -11.17
C ARG A 219 10.17 14.70 -12.32
N HIS A 220 10.42 15.97 -12.04
CA HIS A 220 10.58 17.02 -13.04
C HIS A 220 11.25 18.24 -12.38
N ALA A 221 12.04 19.01 -13.14
CA ALA A 221 12.79 20.16 -12.60
C ALA A 221 11.89 21.27 -12.01
N ARG A 222 10.64 21.36 -12.47
CA ARG A 222 9.63 22.32 -12.00
C ARG A 222 8.90 21.91 -10.73
N LEU A 223 9.11 20.69 -10.22
CA LEU A 223 8.41 20.22 -9.02
C LEU A 223 9.15 20.69 -7.77
N ALA A 224 8.44 21.45 -6.92
CA ALA A 224 8.96 21.85 -5.62
C ALA A 224 9.05 20.62 -4.69
N ALA A 225 10.17 20.51 -3.97
CA ALA A 225 10.33 19.47 -2.96
C ALA A 225 9.24 19.61 -1.87
N GLY A 226 8.46 18.55 -1.67
CA GLY A 226 7.40 18.51 -0.67
C GLY A 226 6.01 18.98 -1.15
N ALA A 227 5.87 19.49 -2.37
CA ALA A 227 4.56 19.74 -2.96
C ALA A 227 3.91 18.42 -3.42
N PRO A 228 2.57 18.25 -3.31
CA PRO A 228 1.89 17.10 -3.87
C PRO A 228 2.12 17.05 -5.39
N PRO A 229 2.54 15.90 -5.94
CA PRO A 229 2.84 15.79 -7.36
C PRO A 229 1.57 15.98 -8.20
N PRO A 230 1.64 16.70 -9.33
CA PRO A 230 0.50 16.81 -10.24
C PRO A 230 0.18 15.43 -10.81
N ALA A 231 -1.12 15.13 -10.85
CA ALA A 231 -1.67 13.87 -11.30
C ALA A 231 -2.20 13.98 -12.73
N TYR A 232 -2.05 12.91 -13.49
CA TYR A 232 -2.60 12.78 -14.84
C TYR A 232 -3.19 11.37 -15.01
N ALA A 233 -4.09 11.20 -15.96
CA ALA A 233 -4.61 9.88 -16.31
C ALA A 233 -4.07 9.44 -17.68
N ARG A 234 -3.88 8.14 -17.87
CA ARG A 234 -3.63 7.55 -19.19
C ARG A 234 -4.82 6.71 -19.59
N LEU A 235 -5.38 7.00 -20.76
CA LEU A 235 -6.50 6.24 -21.31
C LEU A 235 -5.98 5.03 -22.08
N SER A 236 -6.51 3.87 -21.74
CA SER A 236 -6.30 2.62 -22.47
C SER A 236 -7.63 1.89 -22.64
N PHE A 237 -7.67 0.92 -23.56
CA PHE A 237 -8.86 0.15 -23.85
C PHE A 237 -8.59 -1.33 -23.65
N GLU A 238 -9.38 -1.96 -22.79
CA GLU A 238 -9.32 -3.39 -22.58
C GLU A 238 -10.26 -4.12 -23.55
N TYR A 239 -9.68 -5.04 -24.33
CA TYR A 239 -10.36 -5.91 -25.28
C TYR A 239 -10.26 -7.35 -24.80
N GLY A 240 -11.18 -7.74 -23.92
CA GLY A 240 -11.27 -9.11 -23.40
C GLY A 240 -9.98 -9.62 -22.74
N GLY A 241 -9.31 -8.81 -21.93
CA GLY A 241 -8.07 -9.13 -21.23
C GLY A 241 -6.79 -8.56 -21.86
N GLU A 242 -6.87 -8.03 -23.09
CA GLU A 242 -5.74 -7.34 -23.75
C GLU A 242 -5.90 -5.83 -23.62
N ARG A 243 -4.86 -5.15 -23.13
CA ARG A 243 -4.88 -3.69 -22.95
C ARG A 243 -4.18 -2.99 -24.10
N LEU A 244 -4.92 -2.17 -24.83
CA LEU A 244 -4.44 -1.40 -25.99
C LEU A 244 -4.36 0.10 -25.65
N PRO A 245 -3.39 0.84 -26.22
CA PRO A 245 -3.22 2.26 -25.92
C PRO A 245 -4.37 3.09 -26.48
N GLY A 246 -4.77 4.16 -25.76
CA GLY A 246 -5.89 5.01 -26.17
C GLY A 246 -5.63 5.80 -27.45
N ARG A 247 -4.41 6.30 -27.63
CA ARG A 247 -3.94 6.97 -28.86
C ARG A 247 -2.97 6.08 -29.65
N GLY A 248 -2.98 6.24 -30.97
CA GLY A 248 -2.12 5.49 -31.88
C GLY A 248 -2.44 3.99 -31.98
N GLY A 249 -1.45 3.22 -32.44
CA GLY A 249 -1.52 1.77 -32.63
C GLY A 249 -2.28 1.31 -33.88
N GLU A 250 -2.05 0.07 -34.29
CA GLU A 250 -2.71 -0.54 -35.44
C GLU A 250 -4.21 -0.80 -35.17
N GLY A 251 -5.05 -0.72 -36.21
CA GLY A 251 -6.48 -0.98 -36.10
C GLY A 251 -6.84 -2.46 -35.91
N LEU A 252 -5.95 -3.35 -36.34
CA LEU A 252 -6.02 -4.79 -36.12
C LEU A 252 -4.82 -5.19 -35.28
N VAL A 253 -5.07 -5.79 -34.13
CA VAL A 253 -4.00 -6.22 -33.21
C VAL A 253 -4.05 -7.73 -33.06
N ARG A 254 -2.95 -8.40 -33.39
CA ARG A 254 -2.84 -9.86 -33.25
C ARG A 254 -2.32 -10.24 -31.89
N ARG A 255 -2.92 -11.26 -31.28
CA ARG A 255 -2.55 -11.78 -29.96
C ARG A 255 -2.67 -13.29 -29.89
N VAL A 256 -1.76 -13.93 -29.16
CA VAL A 256 -1.90 -15.35 -28.81
C VAL A 256 -2.73 -15.49 -27.56
N ARG A 257 -3.92 -16.13 -27.67
CA ARG A 257 -4.83 -16.42 -26.56
C ARG A 257 -5.13 -17.91 -26.51
N GLU A 258 -4.90 -18.53 -25.35
CA GLU A 258 -5.14 -19.98 -25.15
C GLU A 258 -4.46 -20.85 -26.23
N GLY A 259 -3.27 -20.44 -26.68
CA GLY A 259 -2.52 -21.14 -27.73
C GLY A 259 -3.02 -20.90 -29.17
N LYS A 260 -4.03 -20.06 -29.38
CA LYS A 260 -4.58 -19.69 -30.69
C LYS A 260 -4.24 -18.25 -31.05
N LEU A 261 -4.06 -17.99 -32.34
CA LEU A 261 -3.86 -16.63 -32.83
C LEU A 261 -5.22 -15.96 -33.02
N VAL A 262 -5.45 -14.87 -32.30
CA VAL A 262 -6.67 -14.06 -32.35
C VAL A 262 -6.33 -12.68 -32.88
N GLU A 263 -7.14 -12.18 -33.81
CA GLU A 263 -7.05 -10.81 -34.30
C GLU A 263 -8.18 -9.98 -33.71
N ILE A 264 -7.79 -8.95 -32.95
CA ILE A 264 -8.68 -8.02 -32.28
C ILE A 264 -8.85 -6.82 -33.21
N ALA A 265 -10.07 -6.64 -33.73
CA ALA A 265 -10.45 -5.45 -34.46
C ALA A 265 -10.83 -4.34 -33.49
N ARG A 266 -10.06 -3.25 -33.47
CA ARG A 266 -10.33 -2.11 -32.61
C ARG A 266 -11.56 -1.35 -33.10
N LYS A 267 -12.54 -1.17 -32.21
CA LYS A 267 -13.74 -0.38 -32.51
C LYS A 267 -13.46 1.10 -32.28
N ARG A 268 -12.80 1.74 -33.26
CA ARG A 268 -12.34 3.14 -33.16
C ARG A 268 -13.46 4.14 -32.87
N ALA A 269 -14.67 3.89 -33.34
CA ALA A 269 -15.82 4.73 -33.01
C ALA A 269 -16.16 4.70 -31.50
N ASP A 270 -16.16 3.52 -30.89
CA ASP A 270 -16.42 3.36 -29.45
C ASP A 270 -15.28 3.95 -28.60
N GLU A 271 -14.03 3.81 -29.08
CA GLU A 271 -12.85 4.44 -28.47
C GLU A 271 -12.96 5.97 -28.48
N LEU A 272 -13.35 6.55 -29.63
CA LEU A 272 -13.55 8.00 -29.77
C LEU A 272 -14.67 8.50 -28.85
N ALA A 273 -15.80 7.79 -28.78
CA ALA A 273 -16.89 8.13 -27.87
C ALA A 273 -16.48 8.08 -26.38
N ALA A 274 -15.47 7.28 -26.01
CA ALA A 274 -14.89 7.35 -24.67
C ALA A 274 -14.02 8.60 -24.47
N MET A 275 -13.25 9.01 -25.48
CA MET A 275 -12.46 10.24 -25.41
C MET A 275 -13.35 11.48 -25.32
N GLU A 276 -14.43 11.55 -26.10
CA GLU A 276 -15.43 12.63 -26.05
C GLU A 276 -16.08 12.75 -24.65
N ARG A 277 -16.31 11.63 -23.97
CA ARG A 277 -16.78 11.60 -22.57
C ARG A 277 -15.77 12.24 -21.60
N LEU A 278 -14.47 12.00 -21.78
CA LEU A 278 -13.43 12.67 -20.98
C LEU A 278 -13.42 14.18 -21.23
N GLU A 279 -13.55 14.60 -22.48
CA GLU A 279 -13.64 16.02 -22.86
C GLU A 279 -14.89 16.68 -22.24
N ALA A 280 -16.03 16.01 -22.30
CA ALA A 280 -17.27 16.47 -21.64
C ALA A 280 -17.17 16.50 -20.10
N ALA A 281 -16.24 15.74 -19.52
CA ALA A 281 -15.90 15.78 -18.11
C ALA A 281 -14.88 16.91 -17.75
N GLY A 282 -14.45 17.69 -18.75
CA GLY A 282 -13.53 18.82 -18.59
C GLY A 282 -12.06 18.43 -18.57
N LEU A 283 -11.71 17.28 -19.15
CA LEU A 283 -10.32 16.84 -19.33
C LEU A 283 -9.85 17.13 -20.76
N THR A 284 -8.57 17.41 -20.92
CA THR A 284 -7.93 17.62 -22.21
C THR A 284 -6.72 16.70 -22.34
N PRO A 285 -6.37 16.28 -23.56
CA PRO A 285 -5.07 15.65 -23.83
C PRO A 285 -3.94 16.56 -23.34
N ALA A 286 -2.88 15.99 -22.74
CA ALA A 286 -1.79 16.77 -22.15
C ALA A 286 -1.13 17.73 -23.16
N VAL A 287 -0.99 17.28 -24.42
CA VAL A 287 -0.46 18.08 -25.53
C VAL A 287 -1.30 19.31 -25.86
N ASP A 288 -2.60 19.27 -25.56
CA ASP A 288 -3.58 20.33 -25.84
C ASP A 288 -4.01 21.07 -24.56
N THR A 289 -3.40 20.76 -23.41
CA THR A 289 -3.85 21.26 -22.09
C THR A 289 -3.36 22.68 -21.84
N GLU A 290 -4.31 23.62 -21.75
CA GLU A 290 -4.02 25.01 -21.38
C GLU A 290 -3.43 25.09 -19.96
N GLY A 291 -2.41 25.95 -19.81
CA GLY A 291 -1.73 26.18 -18.54
C GLY A 291 -0.74 25.10 -18.13
N LEU A 292 -0.40 24.19 -19.05
CA LEU A 292 0.68 23.23 -18.94
C LEU A 292 1.96 23.79 -19.60
N PRO A 293 3.10 23.86 -18.89
CA PRO A 293 4.36 24.24 -19.52
C PRO A 293 4.81 23.24 -20.59
N TRP A 294 5.34 23.74 -21.72
CA TRP A 294 5.73 22.93 -22.89
C TRP A 294 6.76 21.83 -22.56
N ASP A 295 7.75 22.13 -21.74
CA ASP A 295 8.79 21.18 -21.32
C ASP A 295 8.22 20.02 -20.50
N LEU A 296 7.13 20.28 -19.77
CA LEU A 296 6.42 19.26 -19.01
C LEU A 296 5.49 18.45 -19.91
N ALA A 297 4.85 19.08 -20.89
CA ALA A 297 4.07 18.37 -21.92
C ALA A 297 4.94 17.35 -22.66
N ASP A 298 6.18 17.70 -23.01
CA ASP A 298 7.15 16.79 -23.67
C ASP A 298 7.57 15.61 -22.79
N THR A 299 7.48 15.73 -21.46
CA THR A 299 7.79 14.63 -20.54
C THR A 299 6.63 13.67 -20.31
N LEU A 300 5.41 14.07 -20.67
CA LEU A 300 4.22 13.25 -20.47
C LEU A 300 4.01 12.31 -21.67
N PRO A 301 3.47 11.11 -21.43
CA PRO A 301 3.04 10.23 -22.52
C PRO A 301 2.00 10.91 -23.43
N GLU A 302 2.02 10.59 -24.72
CA GLU A 302 1.07 11.15 -25.71
C GLU A 302 -0.40 10.84 -25.42
N ASP A 303 -0.67 9.79 -24.64
CA ASP A 303 -1.99 9.34 -24.20
C ASP A 303 -2.39 9.89 -22.81
N ALA A 304 -1.66 10.87 -22.28
CA ALA A 304 -1.96 11.52 -21.02
C ALA A 304 -3.12 12.52 -21.12
N TRP A 305 -3.95 12.56 -20.09
CA TRP A 305 -5.11 13.43 -19.91
C TRP A 305 -4.97 14.22 -18.61
N MET A 306 -5.34 15.49 -18.66
CA MET A 306 -5.20 16.43 -17.55
C MET A 306 -6.38 17.42 -17.52
N PHE A 307 -6.56 18.09 -16.39
CA PHE A 307 -7.43 19.26 -16.29
C PHE A 307 -6.71 20.50 -16.83
N PRO A 308 -7.35 21.31 -17.70
CA PRO A 308 -6.82 22.61 -18.05
C PRO A 308 -6.86 23.56 -16.84
N GLY A 309 -5.97 24.53 -16.81
CA GLY A 309 -5.95 25.56 -15.77
C GLY A 309 -5.54 26.93 -16.32
N ALA A 310 -6.05 27.99 -15.70
CA ALA A 310 -5.77 29.35 -16.14
C ALA A 310 -4.33 29.77 -15.80
N GLY A 311 -3.64 30.41 -16.75
CA GLY A 311 -2.28 30.91 -16.57
C GLY A 311 -1.19 29.84 -16.74
N HIS A 312 0.08 30.24 -16.72
CA HIS A 312 1.22 29.43 -17.18
C HIS A 312 1.46 28.11 -16.41
N THR A 313 1.01 28.04 -15.15
CA THR A 313 1.15 26.88 -14.26
C THR A 313 -0.19 26.40 -13.71
N GLY A 314 -1.31 26.95 -14.23
CA GLY A 314 -2.65 26.66 -13.72
C GLY A 314 -2.99 25.18 -13.78
N ALA A 315 -2.56 24.46 -14.83
CA ALA A 315 -2.76 23.02 -14.94
C ALA A 315 -2.05 22.27 -13.81
N LEU A 316 -0.85 22.68 -13.39
CA LEU A 316 -0.09 22.01 -12.33
C LEU A 316 -0.78 22.13 -10.97
N GLU A 317 -1.39 23.27 -10.70
CA GLU A 317 -2.08 23.54 -9.43
C GLU A 317 -3.40 22.79 -9.33
N VAL A 318 -4.12 22.66 -10.44
CA VAL A 318 -5.45 22.05 -10.42
C VAL A 318 -5.43 20.53 -10.50
N ASN A 319 -4.41 19.94 -11.12
CA ASN A 319 -4.27 18.49 -11.31
C ASN A 319 -3.82 17.78 -10.02
N THR A 320 -4.56 17.96 -8.93
CA THR A 320 -4.26 17.25 -7.67
C THR A 320 -4.85 15.84 -7.67
N PRO A 321 -4.24 14.87 -6.96
CA PRO A 321 -4.84 13.56 -6.74
C PRO A 321 -6.28 13.62 -6.19
N ALA A 322 -6.57 14.60 -5.34
CA ALA A 322 -7.91 14.81 -4.78
C ALA A 322 -8.94 15.22 -5.84
N ARG A 323 -8.58 16.07 -6.81
CA ARG A 323 -9.49 16.47 -7.90
C ARG A 323 -9.85 15.29 -8.82
N TRP A 324 -8.88 14.42 -9.10
CA TRP A 324 -9.15 13.18 -9.86
C TRP A 324 -10.14 12.26 -9.13
N LEU A 325 -10.01 12.12 -7.82
CA LEU A 325 -10.95 11.36 -7.01
C LEU A 325 -12.36 11.96 -6.98
N ALA A 326 -12.48 13.30 -7.01
CA ALA A 326 -13.78 13.95 -7.08
C ALA A 326 -14.50 13.67 -8.42
N LEU A 327 -13.76 13.43 -9.50
CA LEU A 327 -14.33 13.11 -10.82
C LEU A 327 -14.62 11.61 -11.01
N ARG A 328 -14.05 10.74 -10.18
CA ARG A 328 -14.13 9.27 -10.32
C ARG A 328 -15.56 8.76 -10.47
N ALA A 329 -16.46 9.11 -9.55
CA ALA A 329 -17.83 8.60 -9.53
C ALA A 329 -18.60 8.94 -10.82
N ARG A 330 -18.42 10.16 -11.35
CA ARG A 330 -19.03 10.59 -12.61
C ARG A 330 -18.52 9.76 -13.79
N LEU A 331 -17.20 9.55 -13.88
CA LEU A 331 -16.60 8.78 -14.97
C LEU A 331 -16.93 7.29 -14.89
N GLU A 332 -17.03 6.72 -13.69
CA GLU A 332 -17.51 5.34 -13.49
C GLU A 332 -18.96 5.17 -13.93
N ALA A 333 -19.84 6.14 -13.62
CA ALA A 333 -21.22 6.14 -14.10
C ALA A 333 -21.31 6.21 -15.63
N GLU A 334 -20.31 6.84 -16.27
CA GLU A 334 -20.14 6.86 -17.71
C GLU A 334 -19.45 5.59 -18.26
N GLY A 335 -19.13 4.59 -17.42
CA GLY A 335 -18.57 3.29 -17.83
C GLY A 335 -17.04 3.24 -17.92
N MET A 336 -16.33 4.21 -17.35
CA MET A 336 -14.86 4.20 -17.22
C MET A 336 -14.43 3.32 -16.05
N GLN A 337 -13.37 2.55 -16.25
CA GLN A 337 -12.68 1.81 -15.18
C GLN A 337 -11.45 2.58 -14.73
N PHE A 338 -11.02 2.37 -13.49
CA PHE A 338 -9.88 3.06 -12.90
C PHE A 338 -8.81 2.08 -12.43
N ASP A 339 -7.57 2.39 -12.80
CA ASP A 339 -6.37 1.75 -12.27
C ASP A 339 -5.45 2.80 -11.65
N TYR A 340 -4.52 2.34 -10.80
CA TYR A 340 -3.60 3.21 -10.07
C TYR A 340 -2.16 2.79 -10.31
N ALA A 341 -1.38 3.67 -10.94
CA ALA A 341 0.04 3.43 -11.14
C ALA A 341 0.80 3.47 -9.79
N PRO A 342 1.96 2.79 -9.69
CA PRO A 342 2.83 2.90 -8.51
C PRO A 342 3.27 4.33 -8.19
N SER A 343 3.29 5.23 -9.18
CA SER A 343 3.66 6.63 -8.99
C SER A 343 2.55 7.46 -8.34
N PHE A 344 1.30 7.03 -8.43
CA PHE A 344 0.16 7.74 -7.85
C PHE A 344 0.08 7.46 -6.33
N PRO A 345 -0.19 8.47 -5.48
CA PRO A 345 0.07 8.39 -4.04
C PRO A 345 -0.78 7.36 -3.29
N PHE A 346 -1.94 6.99 -3.81
CA PHE A 346 -2.84 6.04 -3.18
C PHE A 346 -3.68 5.26 -4.20
N GLU A 347 -4.14 4.07 -3.85
CA GLU A 347 -5.11 3.30 -4.61
C GLU A 347 -6.44 3.27 -3.87
N VAL A 348 -7.54 3.33 -4.60
CA VAL A 348 -8.88 3.26 -4.02
C VAL A 348 -9.45 1.89 -4.35
N LEU A 349 -9.78 1.14 -3.30
CA LEU A 349 -10.36 -0.19 -3.41
C LEU A 349 -11.83 -0.11 -3.82
N ASP A 350 -12.24 -1.06 -4.65
CA ASP A 350 -13.63 -1.23 -5.05
C ASP A 350 -14.43 -1.97 -3.99
N GLY A 351 -15.73 -1.67 -3.90
CA GLY A 351 -16.69 -2.36 -3.04
C GLY A 351 -17.21 -1.53 -1.88
N ALA A 352 -18.30 -2.02 -1.29
CA ALA A 352 -18.94 -1.36 -0.16
C ALA A 352 -18.13 -1.61 1.14
N PRO A 353 -17.87 -0.56 1.94
CA PRO A 353 -17.16 -0.69 3.20
C PRO A 353 -17.93 -1.60 4.17
N GLN A 354 -17.23 -2.62 4.69
CA GLN A 354 -17.78 -3.55 5.67
C GLN A 354 -17.55 -3.02 7.09
N TRP A 355 -18.57 -2.43 7.69
CA TRP A 355 -18.45 -1.77 9.00
C TRP A 355 -18.33 -2.75 10.17
N TYR A 356 -17.60 -2.36 11.22
CA TYR A 356 -17.65 -3.03 12.51
C TYR A 356 -17.67 -1.99 13.64
N GLY A 357 -18.18 -2.41 14.80
CA GLY A 357 -18.06 -1.65 16.05
C GLY A 357 -17.71 -2.58 17.20
N VAL A 358 -16.80 -2.15 18.07
CA VAL A 358 -16.44 -2.87 19.30
C VAL A 358 -16.38 -1.91 20.48
N ALA A 359 -17.01 -2.28 21.59
CA ALA A 359 -16.89 -1.58 22.87
C ALA A 359 -16.23 -2.50 23.91
N THR A 360 -15.10 -2.08 24.48
CA THR A 360 -14.34 -2.85 25.47
C THR A 360 -14.21 -2.08 26.78
N PRO A 361 -14.68 -2.62 27.93
CA PRO A 361 -14.58 -1.95 29.22
C PRO A 361 -13.12 -1.83 29.68
N SER A 362 -12.81 -0.74 30.40
CA SER A 362 -11.52 -0.58 31.07
C SER A 362 -11.37 -1.53 32.27
N ALA A 363 -10.14 -1.77 32.72
CA ALA A 363 -9.86 -2.64 33.87
C ALA A 363 -10.55 -2.18 35.18
N ASP A 364 -10.70 -0.87 35.37
CA ASP A 364 -11.42 -0.27 36.51
C ASP A 364 -12.94 -0.14 36.29
N GLN A 365 -13.44 -0.57 35.13
CA GLN A 365 -14.82 -0.48 34.66
C GLN A 365 -15.43 0.93 34.68
N ARG A 366 -14.63 2.00 34.83
CA ARG A 366 -15.15 3.38 34.84
C ARG A 366 -15.33 3.95 33.45
N GLN A 367 -14.62 3.39 32.48
CA GLN A 367 -14.61 3.81 31.09
C GLN A 367 -14.77 2.60 30.17
N PHE A 368 -14.98 2.85 28.89
CA PHE A 368 -14.85 1.83 27.85
C PHE A 368 -14.18 2.45 26.62
N ALA A 369 -13.35 1.65 25.96
CA ALA A 369 -12.83 1.96 24.64
C ALA A 369 -13.88 1.64 23.59
N LEU A 370 -14.09 2.56 22.66
CA LEU A 370 -14.95 2.38 21.50
C LEU A 370 -14.10 2.39 20.24
N GLU A 371 -14.31 1.39 19.40
CA GLU A 371 -13.76 1.32 18.05
C GLU A 371 -14.90 1.23 17.07
N VAL A 372 -14.83 2.04 16.01
CA VAL A 372 -15.73 1.94 14.87
C VAL A 372 -14.87 2.06 13.62
N GLY A 373 -15.03 1.11 12.72
CA GLY A 373 -14.08 0.96 11.63
C GLY A 373 -14.57 0.04 10.54
N LEU A 374 -13.63 -0.38 9.70
CA LEU A 374 -13.88 -1.25 8.56
C LEU A 374 -13.13 -2.56 8.69
N GLU A 375 -13.74 -3.63 8.19
CA GLU A 375 -13.12 -4.93 8.06
C GLU A 375 -12.77 -5.19 6.60
N LEU A 376 -11.50 -5.51 6.32
CA LEU A 376 -11.01 -5.81 4.98
C LEU A 376 -10.04 -7.00 5.06
N ASP A 377 -10.25 -8.00 4.22
CA ASP A 377 -9.45 -9.24 4.18
C ASP A 377 -9.30 -9.90 5.57
N GLY A 378 -10.37 -9.87 6.38
CA GLY A 378 -10.39 -10.39 7.75
C GLY A 378 -9.61 -9.55 8.78
N ARG A 379 -9.18 -8.32 8.42
CA ARG A 379 -8.48 -7.39 9.31
C ARG A 379 -9.39 -6.22 9.67
N ARG A 380 -9.46 -5.89 10.97
CA ARG A 380 -10.19 -4.74 11.51
C ARG A 380 -9.30 -3.49 11.50
N ILE A 381 -9.79 -2.41 10.91
CA ILE A 381 -9.13 -1.11 10.81
C ILE A 381 -10.01 -0.07 11.50
N ASN A 382 -9.55 0.46 12.64
CA ASN A 382 -10.27 1.49 13.38
C ASN A 382 -10.22 2.83 12.62
N LEU A 383 -11.38 3.35 12.21
CA LEU A 383 -11.46 4.59 11.44
C LEU A 383 -11.59 5.83 12.32
N LEU A 384 -11.96 5.72 13.59
CA LEU A 384 -12.19 6.88 14.46
C LEU A 384 -10.99 7.85 14.51
N PRO A 385 -9.72 7.40 14.60
CA PRO A 385 -8.57 8.31 14.57
C PRO A 385 -8.46 9.07 13.23
N ALA A 386 -8.67 8.37 12.11
CA ALA A 386 -8.62 8.97 10.78
C ALA A 386 -9.76 9.96 10.54
N VAL A 387 -10.96 9.65 11.03
CA VAL A 387 -12.12 10.55 11.02
C VAL A 387 -11.83 11.81 11.84
N ALA A 388 -11.33 11.67 13.06
CA ALA A 388 -11.03 12.80 13.93
C ALA A 388 -9.92 13.69 13.32
N GLN A 389 -8.93 13.10 12.66
CA GLN A 389 -7.93 13.84 11.89
C GLN A 389 -8.55 14.57 10.69
N ALA A 390 -9.40 13.90 9.91
CA ALA A 390 -10.07 14.48 8.75
C ALA A 390 -11.02 15.64 9.15
N LEU A 391 -11.66 15.56 10.32
CA LEU A 391 -12.44 16.65 10.91
C LEU A 391 -11.54 17.83 11.30
N ALA A 392 -10.41 17.56 11.98
CA ALA A 392 -9.46 18.59 12.40
C ALA A 392 -8.84 19.34 11.21
N GLU A 393 -8.55 18.63 10.13
CA GLU A 393 -8.01 19.19 8.87
C GLU A 393 -9.10 19.76 7.95
N ARG A 394 -10.37 19.73 8.37
CA ARG A 394 -11.54 20.20 7.58
C ARG A 394 -11.70 19.49 6.24
N GLN A 395 -11.22 18.27 6.11
CA GLN A 395 -11.46 17.41 4.94
C GLN A 395 -12.90 16.89 4.90
N ILE A 396 -13.51 16.73 6.09
CA ILE A 396 -14.91 16.34 6.26
C ILE A 396 -15.59 17.24 7.30
N SER A 397 -16.92 17.26 7.28
CA SER A 397 -17.76 17.99 8.23
C SER A 397 -18.89 17.09 8.72
N LEU A 398 -19.27 17.25 9.99
CA LEU A 398 -20.42 16.55 10.59
C LEU A 398 -21.76 17.08 10.08
N SER A 399 -21.77 18.28 9.48
CA SER A 399 -22.92 18.86 8.80
C SER A 399 -22.69 18.90 7.28
N PRO A 400 -23.73 18.67 6.45
CA PRO A 400 -23.63 18.76 5.00
C PRO A 400 -23.29 20.19 4.55
N ALA A 401 -22.49 20.31 3.48
CA ALA A 401 -22.26 21.59 2.83
C ALA A 401 -23.47 22.01 1.98
N ALA A 402 -23.61 23.31 1.68
CA ALA A 402 -24.77 23.88 0.98
C ALA A 402 -25.06 23.27 -0.42
N HIS A 403 -24.05 22.71 -1.08
CA HIS A 403 -24.14 22.12 -2.42
C HIS A 403 -23.51 20.72 -2.47
N GLU A 404 -23.55 19.98 -1.37
CA GLU A 404 -23.01 18.63 -1.33
C GLU A 404 -23.93 17.65 -2.08
N PRO A 405 -23.41 16.87 -3.06
CA PRO A 405 -24.22 15.87 -3.75
C PRO A 405 -24.56 14.69 -2.82
N GLU A 406 -25.69 14.03 -3.06
CA GLU A 406 -26.21 12.96 -2.19
C GLU A 406 -25.28 11.74 -2.12
N ASP A 407 -24.55 11.49 -3.20
CA ASP A 407 -23.55 10.43 -3.35
C ASP A 407 -22.13 10.87 -2.96
N ALA A 408 -21.97 12.00 -2.26
CA ALA A 408 -20.66 12.49 -1.85
C ALA A 408 -19.90 11.45 -0.99
N VAL A 409 -18.64 11.24 -1.35
CA VAL A 409 -17.76 10.23 -0.76
C VAL A 409 -16.56 10.88 -0.11
N TRP A 410 -16.22 10.40 1.08
CA TRP A 410 -14.89 10.55 1.68
C TRP A 410 -14.07 9.29 1.45
N TYR A 411 -12.85 9.44 0.93
CA TYR A 411 -11.94 8.34 0.67
C TYR A 411 -11.14 8.02 1.95
N ALA A 412 -11.70 7.16 2.79
CA ALA A 412 -11.16 6.83 4.10
C ALA A 412 -9.80 6.11 3.97
N PRO A 413 -8.76 6.54 4.72
CA PRO A 413 -7.46 5.87 4.72
C PRO A 413 -7.51 4.54 5.46
N LEU A 414 -7.03 3.50 4.77
CA LEU A 414 -6.88 2.15 5.33
C LEU A 414 -5.44 1.90 5.77
N ASP A 415 -4.49 2.37 4.98
CA ASP A 415 -3.06 2.38 5.27
C ASP A 415 -2.36 3.51 4.48
N ALA A 416 -1.04 3.44 4.33
CA ALA A 416 -0.27 4.45 3.61
C ALA A 416 -0.76 4.68 2.17
N ARG A 417 -1.14 3.61 1.45
CA ARG A 417 -1.50 3.66 0.02
C ARG A 417 -2.97 3.36 -0.23
N ARG A 418 -3.64 2.53 0.56
CA ARG A 418 -5.01 2.11 0.27
C ARG A 418 -6.05 3.06 0.87
N ARG A 419 -7.09 3.32 0.09
CA ARG A 419 -8.27 4.11 0.43
C ARG A 419 -9.53 3.34 0.09
N ILE A 420 -10.64 3.64 0.75
CA ILE A 420 -11.95 3.07 0.41
C ILE A 420 -13.01 4.17 0.38
N PRO A 421 -13.94 4.17 -0.59
CA PRO A 421 -15.01 5.14 -0.64
C PRO A 421 -16.00 4.92 0.51
N VAL A 422 -16.19 5.93 1.34
CA VAL A 422 -17.21 5.98 2.40
C VAL A 422 -18.17 7.13 2.11
N ARG A 423 -19.47 6.83 1.96
CA ARG A 423 -20.49 7.88 1.78
C ARG A 423 -20.53 8.81 2.99
N LEU A 424 -20.47 10.12 2.75
CA LEU A 424 -20.49 11.13 3.81
C LEU A 424 -21.79 11.09 4.63
N SER A 425 -22.93 10.83 3.97
CA SER A 425 -24.23 10.67 4.64
C SER A 425 -24.23 9.52 5.64
N ALA A 426 -23.76 8.34 5.23
CA ALA A 426 -23.66 7.16 6.09
C ALA A 426 -22.65 7.37 7.23
N LEU A 427 -21.51 7.99 6.93
CA LEU A 427 -20.50 8.34 7.94
C LEU A 427 -21.08 9.27 9.00
N ARG A 428 -21.77 10.35 8.60
CA ARG A 428 -22.39 11.29 9.54
C ARG A 428 -23.44 10.64 10.42
N ALA A 429 -24.31 9.81 9.86
CA ALA A 429 -25.31 9.07 10.62
C ALA A 429 -24.65 8.18 11.70
N LEU A 430 -23.55 7.52 11.34
CA LEU A 430 -22.78 6.66 12.25
C LEU A 430 -22.01 7.46 13.31
N LEU A 431 -21.51 8.65 12.98
CA LEU A 431 -20.76 9.49 13.92
C LEU A 431 -21.64 10.42 14.76
N ALA A 432 -22.91 10.62 14.42
CA ALA A 432 -23.82 11.52 15.14
C ALA A 432 -23.87 11.24 16.66
N PRO A 433 -23.94 9.97 17.13
CA PRO A 433 -23.89 9.68 18.57
C PRO A 433 -22.55 10.05 19.23
N LEU A 434 -21.48 10.30 18.47
CA LEU A 434 -20.12 10.52 18.95
C LEU A 434 -19.59 11.93 18.66
N ALA A 435 -20.37 12.79 18.00
CA ALA A 435 -19.94 14.09 17.48
C ALA A 435 -19.13 14.91 18.50
N GLU A 436 -19.64 15.05 19.72
CA GLU A 436 -19.05 15.82 20.82
C GLU A 436 -17.67 15.29 21.30
N TYR A 437 -17.32 14.05 20.96
CA TYR A 437 -16.08 13.41 21.38
C TYR A 437 -15.02 13.34 20.28
N LEU A 438 -15.37 13.74 19.05
CA LEU A 438 -14.49 13.68 17.88
C LEU A 438 -13.78 15.01 17.58
N ASP A 439 -13.97 16.03 18.43
CA ASP A 439 -13.38 17.37 18.27
C ASP A 439 -11.85 17.41 18.24
N ARG A 440 -11.18 16.34 18.71
CA ARG A 440 -9.71 16.25 18.69
C ARG A 440 -9.26 14.87 18.23
N PRO A 441 -8.21 14.78 17.39
CA PRO A 441 -7.62 13.52 16.99
C PRO A 441 -7.06 12.80 18.20
N ARG A 442 -7.48 11.55 18.40
CA ARG A 442 -6.99 10.65 19.46
C ARG A 442 -6.77 9.26 18.89
N PRO A 443 -5.74 8.53 19.36
CA PRO A 443 -5.47 7.17 18.88
C PRO A 443 -6.57 6.18 19.29
N GLN A 444 -7.25 6.43 20.41
CA GLN A 444 -8.35 5.62 20.90
C GLN A 444 -9.43 6.51 21.51
N LEU A 445 -10.69 6.19 21.26
CA LEU A 445 -11.83 6.87 21.85
C LEU A 445 -12.24 6.18 23.16
N LEU A 446 -11.93 6.82 24.29
CA LEU A 446 -12.33 6.37 25.62
C LEU A 446 -13.53 7.19 26.10
N LEU A 447 -14.64 6.50 26.41
CA LEU A 447 -15.87 7.10 26.88
C LEU A 447 -16.14 6.74 28.34
N PRO A 448 -16.65 7.67 29.17
CA PRO A 448 -17.12 7.35 30.51
C PRO A 448 -18.24 6.30 30.46
N ARG A 449 -18.31 5.37 31.43
CA ARG A 449 -19.33 4.30 31.46
C ARG A 449 -20.77 4.82 31.40
N VAL A 450 -21.04 6.02 31.93
CA VAL A 450 -22.36 6.67 31.84
C VAL A 450 -22.81 6.95 30.40
N GLN A 451 -21.88 6.98 29.44
CA GLN A 451 -22.17 7.16 28.02
C GLN A 451 -22.50 5.85 27.29
N ALA A 452 -22.57 4.72 27.99
CA ALA A 452 -22.90 3.42 27.38
C ALA A 452 -24.29 3.42 26.70
N GLY A 453 -25.20 4.35 27.06
CA GLY A 453 -26.47 4.54 26.35
C GLY A 453 -26.31 4.84 24.85
N ARG A 454 -25.20 5.50 24.45
CA ARG A 454 -24.89 5.79 23.04
C ARG A 454 -24.58 4.54 22.22
N LEU A 455 -24.25 3.41 22.85
CA LEU A 455 -24.05 2.14 22.15
C LEU A 455 -25.34 1.66 21.48
N ALA A 456 -26.51 1.95 22.06
CA ALA A 456 -27.80 1.62 21.45
C ALA A 456 -28.05 2.44 20.18
N GLU A 457 -27.72 3.74 20.22
CA GLU A 457 -27.80 4.63 19.05
C GLU A 457 -26.83 4.20 17.95
N LEU A 458 -25.58 3.91 18.31
CA LEU A 458 -24.57 3.41 17.36
C LEU A 458 -24.98 2.08 16.72
N ARG A 459 -25.57 1.17 17.49
CA ARG A 459 -26.08 -0.10 16.97
C ARG A 459 -27.20 0.11 15.95
N SER A 460 -28.04 1.13 16.13
CA SER A 460 -29.08 1.48 15.16
C SER A 460 -28.55 2.16 13.90
N ALA A 461 -27.40 2.84 13.99
CA ALA A 461 -26.74 3.49 12.87
C ALA A 461 -25.84 2.56 12.04
N LEU A 462 -25.34 1.48 12.65
CA LEU A 462 -24.58 0.44 11.94
C LEU A 462 -25.50 -0.41 11.03
N PRO A 463 -24.99 -0.89 9.87
CA PRO A 463 -25.75 -1.82 9.02
C PRO A 463 -26.19 -3.07 9.79
N ALA A 464 -27.44 -3.50 9.60
CA ALA A 464 -28.07 -4.57 10.37
C ALA A 464 -27.32 -5.92 10.34
N GLU A 465 -26.57 -6.17 9.26
CA GLU A 465 -25.79 -7.39 9.04
C GLU A 465 -24.54 -7.47 9.92
N ARG A 466 -24.14 -6.38 10.60
CA ARG A 466 -22.92 -6.31 11.40
C ARG A 466 -23.17 -5.61 12.74
N PRO A 467 -23.47 -6.39 13.79
CA PRO A 467 -23.80 -5.83 15.09
C PRO A 467 -22.57 -5.22 15.78
N LEU A 468 -22.80 -4.15 16.53
CA LEU A 468 -21.87 -3.64 17.53
C LEU A 468 -21.57 -4.74 18.57
N GLU A 469 -20.31 -5.14 18.67
CA GLU A 469 -19.83 -6.08 19.68
C GLU A 469 -19.60 -5.33 20.99
N ALA A 470 -20.43 -5.58 21.99
CA ALA A 470 -20.30 -4.99 23.32
C ALA A 470 -20.64 -6.03 24.39
N PRO A 471 -19.88 -6.13 25.50
CA PRO A 471 -20.26 -6.94 26.64
C PRO A 471 -21.64 -6.56 27.17
N ALA A 472 -22.39 -7.55 27.68
CA ALA A 472 -23.76 -7.38 28.17
C ALA A 472 -23.88 -6.22 29.20
N GLU A 473 -22.86 -6.01 30.03
CA GLU A 473 -22.83 -4.91 31.00
C GLU A 473 -22.98 -3.51 30.38
N LEU A 474 -22.37 -3.31 29.20
CA LEU A 474 -22.41 -2.06 28.44
C LEU A 474 -23.63 -2.04 27.52
N ALA A 475 -23.93 -3.14 26.83
CA ALA A 475 -25.06 -3.24 25.91
C ALA A 475 -26.41 -3.04 26.62
N ASP A 476 -26.58 -3.62 27.81
CA ASP A 476 -27.84 -3.56 28.58
C ASP A 476 -27.89 -2.35 29.52
N PHE A 477 -26.95 -1.40 29.41
CA PHE A 477 -26.85 -0.26 30.33
C PHE A 477 -28.17 0.52 30.45
N THR A 478 -28.76 0.91 29.32
CA THR A 478 -30.01 1.69 29.28
C THR A 478 -31.18 0.90 29.87
N GLN A 479 -31.32 -0.37 29.50
CA GLN A 479 -32.40 -1.23 30.01
C GLN A 479 -32.27 -1.46 31.52
N ARG A 480 -31.05 -1.68 32.02
CA ARG A 480 -30.76 -1.78 33.45
C ARG A 480 -31.15 -0.50 34.18
N LEU A 481 -30.78 0.67 33.65
CA LEU A 481 -31.10 1.96 34.26
C LEU A 481 -32.62 2.20 34.33
N LEU A 482 -33.35 1.92 33.24
CA LEU A 482 -34.81 2.05 33.22
C LEU A 482 -35.47 1.07 34.20
N ARG A 483 -34.98 -0.17 34.27
CA ARG A 483 -35.49 -1.18 35.19
C ARG A 483 -35.26 -0.80 36.65
N THR A 484 -34.08 -0.31 37.02
CA THR A 484 -33.80 0.12 38.39
C THR A 484 -34.59 1.39 38.75
N ALA A 485 -34.75 2.33 37.82
CA ALA A 485 -35.59 3.51 38.03
C ALA A 485 -37.07 3.14 38.29
N ALA A 486 -37.59 2.16 37.54
CA ALA A 486 -38.95 1.67 37.73
C ALA A 486 -39.13 0.95 39.07
N ALA A 487 -38.16 0.10 39.47
CA ALA A 487 -38.22 -0.72 40.67
C ALA A 487 -37.81 -0.01 41.96
N ALA A 488 -37.12 1.13 41.87
CA ALA A 488 -36.59 1.83 43.04
C ALA A 488 -37.70 2.27 43.99
N SER A 489 -37.48 2.03 45.29
CA SER A 489 -38.40 2.40 46.36
C SER A 489 -38.24 3.87 46.74
N ASP A 490 -39.39 4.54 46.95
CA ASP A 490 -39.51 5.88 47.52
C ASP A 490 -39.88 5.85 49.02
N ALA A 491 -39.92 4.66 49.63
CA ALA A 491 -40.30 4.46 51.02
C ALA A 491 -39.15 4.89 51.95
N PRO A 492 -39.34 5.87 52.86
CA PRO A 492 -38.33 6.22 53.83
C PRO A 492 -38.08 5.04 54.78
N PRO A 493 -36.81 4.78 55.17
CA PRO A 493 -36.51 3.70 56.09
C PRO A 493 -37.10 4.00 57.47
N SER A 494 -37.60 2.97 58.17
CA SER A 494 -38.25 3.11 59.49
C SER A 494 -37.36 3.74 60.57
N THR A 495 -36.04 3.70 60.37
CA THR A 495 -35.06 4.34 61.25
C THR A 495 -34.89 5.84 61.02
N LEU A 496 -35.50 6.41 59.96
CA LEU A 496 -35.45 7.83 59.67
C LEU A 496 -36.40 8.58 60.61
N ARG A 497 -35.85 9.45 61.48
CA ARG A 497 -36.62 10.32 62.38
C ARG A 497 -37.01 11.64 61.71
N ALA A 498 -37.60 11.57 60.51
CA ALA A 498 -38.08 12.72 59.75
C ALA A 498 -39.14 12.28 58.73
N GLU A 499 -40.12 13.14 58.46
CA GLU A 499 -41.08 12.93 57.38
C GLU A 499 -40.57 13.56 56.09
N LEU A 500 -40.46 12.75 55.04
CA LEU A 500 -40.08 13.23 53.71
C LEU A 500 -41.30 13.84 53.00
N ARG A 501 -41.13 15.03 52.44
CA ARG A 501 -42.11 15.63 51.51
C ARG A 501 -42.19 14.81 50.21
N PRO A 502 -43.28 14.88 49.43
CA PRO A 502 -43.43 14.10 48.19
C PRO A 502 -42.22 14.20 47.24
N TYR A 503 -41.74 15.41 46.96
CA TYR A 503 -40.55 15.63 46.12
C TYR A 503 -39.25 15.06 46.73
N GLN A 504 -39.13 15.00 48.07
CA GLN A 504 -37.98 14.38 48.74
C GLN A 504 -38.04 12.85 48.65
N ARG A 505 -39.24 12.26 48.59
CA ARG A 505 -39.43 10.83 48.33
C ARG A 505 -39.04 10.49 46.90
N GLU A 506 -39.33 11.37 45.95
CA GLU A 506 -38.85 11.24 44.56
C GLU A 506 -37.32 11.32 44.47
N GLY A 507 -36.70 12.28 45.17
CA GLY A 507 -35.24 12.36 45.26
C GLY A 507 -34.60 11.12 45.91
N LEU A 508 -35.22 10.57 46.97
CA LEU A 508 -34.81 9.28 47.56
C LEU A 508 -34.93 8.12 46.56
N ARG A 509 -36.05 8.03 45.84
CA ARG A 509 -36.27 7.03 44.78
C ARG A 509 -35.18 7.11 43.72
N TRP A 510 -34.85 8.31 43.27
CA TRP A 510 -33.80 8.55 42.29
C TRP A 510 -32.42 8.14 42.79
N LEU A 511 -32.05 8.49 44.03
CA LEU A 511 -30.79 8.04 44.64
C LEU A 511 -30.70 6.52 44.76
N ASN A 512 -31.80 5.87 45.16
CA ASN A 512 -31.88 4.41 45.26
C ASN A 512 -31.72 3.75 43.88
N ALA A 513 -32.38 4.27 42.85
CA ALA A 513 -32.26 3.79 41.47
C ALA A 513 -30.81 3.86 40.94
N LEU A 514 -30.11 4.96 41.23
CA LEU A 514 -28.71 5.13 40.85
C LEU A 514 -27.79 4.14 41.56
N ALA A 515 -27.95 3.97 42.87
CA ALA A 515 -27.15 3.01 43.63
C ALA A 515 -27.36 1.57 43.15
N GLU A 516 -28.60 1.19 42.82
CA GLU A 516 -28.89 -0.13 42.23
C GLU A 516 -28.32 -0.29 40.82
N ALA A 517 -28.24 0.79 40.04
CA ALA A 517 -27.60 0.79 38.73
C ALA A 517 -26.06 0.83 38.79
N GLY A 518 -25.46 0.98 39.98
CA GLY A 518 -24.01 1.14 40.16
C GLY A 518 -23.49 2.50 39.70
N LEU A 519 -24.34 3.53 39.75
CA LEU A 519 -24.05 4.89 39.26
C LEU A 519 -23.97 5.90 40.41
N GLY A 520 -23.15 6.93 40.21
CA GLY A 520 -23.22 8.16 40.98
C GLY A 520 -24.20 9.16 40.34
N GLY A 521 -24.51 10.23 41.06
CA GLY A 521 -25.35 11.31 40.55
C GLY A 521 -25.12 12.62 41.27
N VAL A 522 -25.55 13.70 40.64
CA VAL A 522 -25.55 15.05 41.24
C VAL A 522 -26.99 15.40 41.60
N LEU A 523 -27.31 15.35 42.90
CA LEU A 523 -28.61 15.81 43.40
C LEU A 523 -28.63 17.34 43.45
N ALA A 524 -29.13 17.95 42.37
CA ALA A 524 -29.07 19.39 42.13
C ALA A 524 -30.39 20.13 42.46
N ASP A 525 -31.14 19.66 43.44
CA ASP A 525 -32.33 20.38 43.93
C ASP A 525 -31.99 21.81 44.36
N ASP A 526 -32.96 22.71 44.30
CA ASP A 526 -32.81 24.09 44.77
C ASP A 526 -32.39 24.18 46.25
N MET A 527 -31.81 25.34 46.61
CA MET A 527 -31.43 25.63 47.98
C MET A 527 -32.66 25.62 48.90
N GLY A 528 -32.57 24.92 50.03
CA GLY A 528 -33.66 24.82 51.01
C GLY A 528 -34.57 23.60 50.87
N LEU A 529 -34.52 22.85 49.75
CA LEU A 529 -35.36 21.66 49.52
C LEU A 529 -34.94 20.41 50.33
N GLY A 530 -33.94 20.53 51.22
CA GLY A 530 -33.59 19.46 52.15
C GLY A 530 -32.80 18.30 51.54
N LYS A 531 -31.86 18.56 50.63
CA LYS A 531 -30.94 17.54 50.07
C LYS A 531 -30.27 16.67 51.14
N THR A 532 -29.92 17.25 52.29
CA THR A 532 -29.33 16.51 53.41
C THR A 532 -30.26 15.41 53.94
N VAL A 533 -31.55 15.67 54.11
CA VAL A 533 -32.47 14.65 54.63
C VAL A 533 -32.69 13.52 53.62
N GLN A 534 -32.70 13.84 52.31
CA GLN A 534 -32.76 12.85 51.23
C GLN A 534 -31.52 11.94 51.23
N LEU A 535 -30.30 12.53 51.32
CA LEU A 535 -29.05 11.78 51.41
C LEU A 535 -29.02 10.86 52.64
N LEU A 536 -29.46 11.35 53.79
CA LEU A 536 -29.51 10.54 55.01
C LEU A 536 -30.52 9.38 54.90
N ALA A 537 -31.69 9.61 54.31
CA ALA A 537 -32.66 8.56 54.03
C ALA A 537 -32.10 7.49 53.10
N HIS A 538 -31.33 7.90 52.08
CA HIS A 538 -30.65 6.99 51.16
C HIS A 538 -29.58 6.14 51.88
N LEU A 539 -28.70 6.76 52.67
CA LEU A 539 -27.67 6.03 53.43
C LEU A 539 -28.27 5.04 54.44
N LEU A 540 -29.37 5.43 55.11
CA LEU A 540 -30.11 4.53 56.00
C LEU A 540 -30.73 3.36 55.23
N THR A 541 -31.25 3.60 54.02
CA THR A 541 -31.78 2.56 53.15
C THR A 541 -30.70 1.55 52.77
N LEU A 542 -29.53 2.03 52.31
CA LEU A 542 -28.39 1.17 51.99
C LEU A 542 -27.93 0.35 53.21
N LYS A 543 -27.88 0.98 54.38
CA LYS A 543 -27.51 0.31 55.64
C LYS A 543 -28.51 -0.78 56.01
N ALA A 544 -29.82 -0.50 55.92
CA ALA A 544 -30.87 -1.47 56.24
C ALA A 544 -30.86 -2.68 55.28
N GLN A 545 -30.47 -2.46 54.02
CA GLN A 545 -30.32 -3.51 53.01
C GLN A 545 -28.98 -4.26 53.08
N GLY A 546 -28.09 -3.93 54.02
CA GLY A 546 -26.73 -4.50 54.09
C GLY A 546 -25.81 -4.11 52.93
N LYS A 547 -26.19 -3.10 52.13
CA LYS A 547 -25.43 -2.60 50.97
C LYS A 547 -24.44 -1.48 51.32
N LEU A 548 -24.19 -1.22 52.60
CA LEU A 548 -23.22 -0.24 53.09
C LEU A 548 -22.10 -0.94 53.88
N PRO A 549 -21.15 -1.61 53.19
CA PRO A 549 -20.13 -2.44 53.85
C PRO A 549 -19.02 -1.64 54.54
N ALA A 550 -18.89 -0.35 54.24
CA ALA A 550 -17.87 0.54 54.77
C ALA A 550 -18.48 1.88 55.25
N PRO A 551 -17.78 2.65 56.10
CA PRO A 551 -18.24 3.97 56.53
C PRO A 551 -18.49 4.92 55.36
N ALA A 552 -19.59 5.68 55.41
CA ALA A 552 -19.86 6.75 54.45
C ALA A 552 -19.08 8.02 54.82
N LEU A 553 -18.42 8.63 53.84
CA LEU A 553 -17.72 9.91 53.97
C LEU A 553 -18.59 11.05 53.46
N LEU A 554 -18.86 12.05 54.30
CA LEU A 554 -19.53 13.28 53.90
C LEU A 554 -18.51 14.42 53.98
N VAL A 555 -18.25 15.06 52.84
CA VAL A 555 -17.39 16.24 52.74
C VAL A 555 -18.30 17.47 52.61
N VAL A 556 -18.20 18.41 53.55
CA VAL A 556 -18.98 19.65 53.56
C VAL A 556 -18.13 20.84 54.00
N PRO A 557 -18.50 22.07 53.62
CA PRO A 557 -17.95 23.29 54.23
C PRO A 557 -18.02 23.26 55.75
N THR A 558 -17.00 23.80 56.42
CA THR A 558 -16.90 23.83 57.89
C THR A 558 -18.09 24.49 58.57
N SER A 559 -18.71 25.47 57.92
CA SER A 559 -19.92 26.17 58.39
C SER A 559 -21.16 25.28 58.47
N LEU A 560 -21.21 24.14 57.75
CA LEU A 560 -22.36 23.23 57.72
C LEU A 560 -22.25 22.05 58.69
N ILE A 561 -21.09 21.85 59.33
CA ILE A 561 -20.86 20.78 60.30
C ILE A 561 -21.86 20.81 61.48
N PRO A 562 -22.17 21.97 62.10
CA PRO A 562 -23.15 22.02 63.19
C PRO A 562 -24.54 21.54 62.78
N ASN A 563 -24.96 21.86 61.54
CA ASN A 563 -26.26 21.47 60.98
C ASN A 563 -26.34 19.96 60.69
N LEU A 564 -25.21 19.30 60.46
CA LEU A 564 -25.13 17.84 60.36
C LEU A 564 -25.16 17.15 61.73
N GLY A 565 -24.64 17.82 62.78
CA GLY A 565 -24.60 17.30 64.15
C GLY A 565 -25.99 17.05 64.76
N THR A 566 -26.98 17.88 64.42
CA THR A 566 -28.39 17.66 64.74
C THR A 566 -28.97 16.47 63.97
N GLY A 567 -28.59 16.28 62.70
CA GLY A 567 -28.94 15.10 61.88
C GLY A 567 -28.30 13.79 62.38
N LYS A 568 -27.10 13.82 62.96
CA LYS A 568 -26.42 12.66 63.56
C LYS A 568 -27.20 12.01 64.72
N ARG A 569 -27.99 12.79 65.49
CA ARG A 569 -28.87 12.25 66.55
C ARG A 569 -30.05 11.44 66.00
N ALA A 570 -30.44 11.66 64.74
CA ALA A 570 -31.47 10.87 64.06
C ALA A 570 -30.98 9.50 63.58
N LEU A 571 -29.67 9.33 63.38
CA LEU A 571 -29.02 8.11 62.87
C LEU A 571 -28.63 7.09 63.97
N ARG A 572 -28.79 7.44 65.26
CA ARG A 572 -28.58 6.53 66.40
C ARG A 572 -29.91 5.94 66.87
N PRO A 573 -30.11 4.60 66.82
CA PRO A 573 -31.26 4.00 67.46
C PRO A 573 -31.11 4.12 68.99
N GLY A 574 -32.14 4.62 69.69
CA GLY A 574 -32.30 4.42 71.14
C GLY A 574 -31.99 5.54 72.15
N SER A 575 -31.60 6.77 71.79
CA SER A 575 -31.35 7.80 72.83
C SER A 575 -32.55 8.73 73.06
N ALA A 576 -33.14 8.66 74.27
CA ALA A 576 -34.07 9.62 74.85
C ALA A 576 -33.42 11.02 75.05
N PRO A 577 -34.20 12.11 75.16
CA PRO A 577 -33.65 13.46 75.30
C PRO A 577 -33.10 13.68 76.71
N ALA A 578 -31.78 13.91 76.84
CA ALA A 578 -31.18 14.41 78.08
C ALA A 578 -30.98 15.94 78.02
N HIS A 579 -31.32 16.59 79.13
CA HIS A 579 -31.25 18.01 79.47
C HIS A 579 -29.90 18.69 79.14
N PRO A 580 -29.87 20.03 78.93
CA PRO A 580 -28.68 20.74 78.48
C PRO A 580 -27.83 21.15 79.68
N ALA A 581 -26.77 20.40 79.97
CA ALA A 581 -25.65 20.92 80.75
C ALA A 581 -24.36 20.23 80.33
N ARG A 582 -23.29 21.03 80.24
CA ARG A 582 -21.89 20.68 79.92
C ARG A 582 -21.52 20.68 78.42
N ARG A 583 -21.18 21.89 77.95
CA ARG A 583 -20.08 22.12 77.01
C ARG A 583 -18.77 21.71 77.67
N ALA A 584 -17.99 20.83 77.04
CA ALA A 584 -16.53 20.90 76.97
C ALA A 584 -15.97 19.77 76.09
N ALA A 585 -15.04 20.15 75.21
CA ALA A 585 -13.94 19.35 74.68
C ALA A 585 -14.24 17.99 74.03
N GLN A 586 -14.11 17.93 72.70
CA GLN A 586 -12.96 17.27 72.05
C GLN A 586 -13.14 17.28 70.53
N ARG A 587 -12.27 18.06 69.87
CA ARG A 587 -11.91 17.92 68.47
C ARG A 587 -10.99 16.70 68.37
N THR A 588 -11.37 15.65 67.64
CA THR A 588 -10.42 14.83 66.89
C THR A 588 -11.15 14.06 65.79
N LEU A 589 -10.65 14.25 64.56
CA LEU A 589 -10.96 13.60 63.28
C LEU A 589 -12.32 13.93 62.62
#